data_AF-X0S847-F1
#
_entry.id   AF-X0S847-F1
#
_cell.length_a   1.000
_cell.length_b   1.000
_cell.length_c   1.000
_cell.angle_alpha   90.00
_cell.angle_beta   90.00
_cell.angle_gamma   90.00
#
_symmetry.space_group_name_H-M   'P 1'
#
loop_
_entity.id
_entity.type
_entity.pdbx_description
1 polymer ?
#
loop_
_entity_poly.entity_id
_entity_poly.type
_entity_poly.pdbx_seq_one_letter_code
_entity_poly.pdbx_strand_id
1 'polypeptide(L)'
;MKIIPRGAALSLASALFGILLLLAFVLTHQISWSISGIYRYDLLLAYALIIQVFLVYFKLETPREVWVIAIFHIMAMAMELFLTHPKIGSWYYPEPAIFRIATVPLFAGFMYSAVGSFLARGLRLFNASFTDLPRLLWVSVLVIFSYANFFTKFFVPDIRNILFIASVVLFWKTRVFFQIHHKNNLQLRDTKQYQCPFLPLLLFLAFLVWLAENIATFTNIWRYPSQANVWHMVGWG
;
A
#
# COMPACT_ATOMS: atom_id res chain seq x y z
N MET A 1 -19.74 -16.62 -18.12
CA MET A 1 -19.56 -16.93 -16.68
C MET A 1 -18.11 -17.01 -16.18
N LYS A 2 -17.05 -17.09 -17.02
CA LYS A 2 -15.64 -17.24 -16.56
C LYS A 2 -14.87 -15.92 -16.27
N ILE A 3 -15.51 -14.76 -16.37
CA ILE A 3 -14.85 -13.44 -16.27
C ILE A 3 -14.58 -13.05 -14.81
N ILE A 4 -15.60 -13.12 -13.96
CA ILE A 4 -15.52 -12.82 -12.52
C ILE A 4 -14.43 -13.62 -11.81
N PRO A 5 -14.34 -14.96 -11.92
CA PRO A 5 -13.30 -15.72 -11.22
C PRO A 5 -11.89 -15.38 -11.70
N ARG A 6 -11.71 -14.97 -12.96
CA ARG A 6 -10.40 -14.56 -13.49
C ARG A 6 -10.00 -13.16 -13.07
N GLY A 7 -10.95 -12.21 -13.09
CA GLY A 7 -10.72 -10.88 -12.54
C GLY A 7 -10.30 -10.98 -11.07
N ALA A 8 -11.00 -11.78 -10.27
CA ALA A 8 -10.64 -12.05 -8.88
C ALA A 8 -9.24 -12.66 -8.74
N ALA A 9 -8.90 -13.66 -9.57
CA ALA A 9 -7.57 -14.27 -9.55
C ALA A 9 -6.46 -13.27 -9.90
N LEU A 10 -6.67 -12.37 -10.86
CA LEU A 10 -5.71 -11.31 -11.20
C LEU A 10 -5.58 -10.28 -10.08
N SER A 11 -6.68 -9.91 -9.42
CA SER A 11 -6.65 -9.01 -8.27
C SER A 11 -5.88 -9.63 -7.10
N LEU A 12 -6.15 -10.90 -6.77
CA LEU A 12 -5.42 -11.65 -5.75
C LEU A 12 -3.94 -11.80 -6.12
N ALA A 13 -3.67 -12.13 -7.38
CA ALA A 13 -2.31 -12.23 -7.87
C ALA A 13 -1.58 -10.90 -7.72
N SER A 14 -2.20 -9.77 -8.05
CA SER A 14 -1.62 -8.42 -7.90
C SER A 14 -1.35 -8.08 -6.44
N ALA A 15 -2.27 -8.45 -5.54
CA ALA A 15 -2.18 -8.18 -4.11
C ALA A 15 -1.34 -9.20 -3.32
N LEU A 16 -0.76 -10.22 -3.98
CA LEU A 16 -0.09 -11.35 -3.35
C LEU A 16 0.93 -10.92 -2.28
N PHE A 17 1.78 -9.93 -2.58
CA PHE A 17 2.78 -9.48 -1.61
C PHE A 17 2.14 -8.91 -0.34
N GLY A 18 1.16 -8.01 -0.49
CA GLY A 18 0.42 -7.43 0.63
C GLY A 18 -0.40 -8.46 1.42
N ILE A 19 -1.04 -9.41 0.73
CA ILE A 19 -1.79 -10.50 1.38
C ILE A 19 -0.86 -11.35 2.25
N LEU A 20 0.32 -11.72 1.74
CA LEU A 20 1.29 -12.52 2.49
C LEU A 20 1.85 -11.74 3.69
N LEU A 21 2.09 -10.43 3.55
CA LEU A 21 2.50 -9.59 4.67
C LEU A 21 1.42 -9.49 5.75
N LEU A 22 0.16 -9.24 5.38
CA LEU A 22 -0.95 -9.21 6.33
C LEU A 22 -1.14 -10.55 7.04
N LEU A 23 -0.99 -11.65 6.31
CA LEU A 23 -1.01 -12.99 6.90
C LEU A 23 0.11 -13.15 7.93
N ALA A 24 1.32 -12.68 7.61
CA ALA A 24 2.42 -12.69 8.58
C ALA A 24 2.11 -11.83 9.80
N PHE A 25 1.44 -10.69 9.70
CA PHE A 25 1.07 -9.89 10.87
C PHE A 25 0.19 -10.68 11.84
N VAL A 26 -0.84 -11.33 11.30
CA VAL A 26 -1.80 -12.12 12.06
C VAL A 26 -1.12 -13.33 12.70
N LEU A 27 -0.35 -14.10 11.92
CA LEU A 27 0.33 -15.30 12.40
C LEU A 27 1.41 -14.98 13.45
N THR A 28 2.05 -13.81 13.33
CA THR A 28 3.10 -13.39 14.26
C THR A 28 2.58 -12.72 15.53
N HIS A 29 1.31 -12.31 15.57
CA HIS A 29 0.80 -11.50 16.66
C HIS A 29 0.86 -12.18 18.04
N GLN A 30 0.64 -13.50 18.11
CA GLN A 30 0.53 -14.23 19.39
C GLN A 30 1.84 -14.89 19.85
N ILE A 31 2.91 -14.78 19.08
CA ILE A 31 4.19 -15.44 19.40
C ILE A 31 4.97 -14.58 20.42
N SER A 32 5.65 -15.24 21.36
CA SER A 32 6.58 -14.56 22.28
C SER A 32 7.93 -14.32 21.59
N TRP A 33 8.16 -13.09 21.13
CA TRP A 33 9.32 -12.71 20.29
C TRP A 33 10.66 -12.57 21.03
N SER A 34 10.69 -12.72 22.35
CA SER A 34 11.95 -12.74 23.10
C SER A 34 12.65 -14.10 23.06
N ILE A 35 12.10 -15.09 22.35
CA ILE A 35 12.72 -16.41 22.22
C ILE A 35 13.92 -16.29 21.28
N SER A 36 15.12 -16.51 21.82
CA SER A 36 16.39 -16.59 21.07
C SER A 36 16.89 -15.29 20.43
N GLY A 37 16.46 -14.12 20.92
CA GLY A 37 17.00 -12.81 20.48
C GLY A 37 16.51 -12.32 19.11
N ILE A 38 15.47 -12.93 18.55
CA ILE A 38 14.87 -12.54 17.26
C ILE A 38 13.61 -11.73 17.51
N TYR A 39 13.68 -10.40 17.34
CA TYR A 39 12.48 -9.58 17.48
C TYR A 39 11.53 -9.72 16.30
N ARG A 40 10.24 -9.50 16.56
CA ARG A 40 9.17 -9.66 15.56
C ARG A 40 9.41 -8.86 14.29
N TYR A 41 9.77 -7.58 14.43
CA TYR A 41 9.99 -6.72 13.27
C TYR A 41 11.17 -7.18 12.41
N ASP A 42 12.20 -7.76 13.03
CA ASP A 42 13.34 -8.31 12.31
C ASP A 42 12.95 -9.60 11.55
N LEU A 43 12.10 -10.45 12.14
CA LEU A 43 11.52 -11.59 11.42
C LEU A 43 10.66 -11.12 10.26
N LEU A 44 9.79 -10.12 10.46
CA LEU A 44 8.93 -9.58 9.41
C LEU A 44 9.75 -8.94 8.28
N LEU A 45 10.87 -8.30 8.60
CA LEU A 45 11.83 -7.80 7.60
C LEU A 45 12.41 -8.96 6.77
N ALA A 46 12.92 -10.00 7.43
CA ALA A 46 13.47 -11.17 6.74
C ALA A 46 12.42 -11.84 5.87
N TYR A 47 11.19 -12.00 6.39
CA TYR A 47 10.06 -12.56 5.67
C TYR A 47 9.68 -11.73 4.43
N ALA A 48 9.61 -10.41 4.57
CA ALA A 48 9.31 -9.51 3.45
C ALA A 48 10.37 -9.60 2.34
N LEU A 49 11.65 -9.64 2.72
CA LEU A 49 12.77 -9.83 1.78
C LEU A 49 12.69 -11.19 1.08
N ILE A 50 12.40 -12.25 1.82
CA ILE A 50 12.24 -13.60 1.27
C ILE A 50 11.11 -13.62 0.24
N ILE A 51 9.94 -13.08 0.56
CA ILE A 51 8.83 -13.00 -0.42
C ILE A 51 9.25 -12.20 -1.64
N GLN A 52 9.87 -11.03 -1.44
CA GLN A 52 10.33 -10.17 -2.53
C GLN A 52 11.28 -10.93 -3.47
N VAL A 53 12.26 -11.65 -2.93
CA VAL A 53 13.16 -12.51 -3.70
C VAL A 53 12.40 -13.60 -4.43
N PHE A 54 11.44 -14.27 -3.77
CA PHE A 54 10.62 -15.31 -4.39
C PHE A 54 9.79 -14.79 -5.56
N LEU A 55 9.13 -13.64 -5.41
CA LEU A 55 8.33 -13.03 -6.47
C LEU A 55 9.18 -12.68 -7.70
N VAL A 56 10.41 -12.20 -7.48
CA VAL A 56 11.37 -11.90 -8.55
C VAL A 56 11.93 -13.17 -9.18
N TYR A 57 12.35 -14.14 -8.36
CA TYR A 57 12.92 -15.41 -8.83
C TYR A 57 11.94 -16.20 -9.70
N PHE A 58 10.68 -16.29 -9.27
CA PHE A 58 9.61 -16.93 -10.04
C PHE A 58 9.04 -16.04 -11.16
N LYS A 59 9.66 -14.89 -11.43
CA LYS A 59 9.27 -13.94 -12.50
C LYS A 59 7.81 -13.47 -12.39
N LEU A 60 7.27 -13.46 -11.18
CA LEU A 60 5.96 -12.85 -10.88
C LEU A 60 6.07 -11.32 -10.80
N GLU A 61 7.29 -10.82 -10.57
CA GLU A 61 7.67 -9.42 -10.63
C GLU A 61 8.78 -9.16 -11.65
N THR A 62 8.73 -7.98 -12.27
CA THR A 62 9.72 -7.50 -13.24
C THR A 62 10.73 -6.59 -12.56
N PRO A 63 11.93 -6.41 -13.12
CA PRO A 63 12.92 -5.48 -12.58
C PRO A 63 12.40 -4.04 -12.42
N ARG A 64 11.51 -3.61 -13.32
CA ARG A 64 10.87 -2.29 -13.23
C ARG A 64 9.96 -2.18 -12.01
N GLU A 65 9.24 -3.24 -11.66
CA GLU A 65 8.40 -3.27 -10.45
C GLU A 65 9.26 -3.29 -9.18
N VAL A 66 10.38 -4.01 -9.19
CA VAL A 66 11.35 -4.00 -8.07
C VAL A 66 11.86 -2.58 -7.81
N TRP A 67 12.14 -1.80 -8.85
CA TRP A 67 12.49 -0.39 -8.69
C TRP A 67 11.37 0.46 -8.08
N VAL A 68 10.12 0.23 -8.48
CA VAL A 68 8.96 0.91 -7.86
C VAL A 68 8.87 0.55 -6.38
N ILE A 69 9.00 -0.74 -6.03
CA ILE A 69 8.97 -1.24 -4.66
C ILE A 69 10.06 -0.60 -3.81
N ALA A 70 11.28 -0.46 -4.34
CA ALA A 70 12.40 0.19 -3.67
C ALA A 70 12.15 1.70 -3.43
N ILE A 71 11.60 2.42 -4.40
CA ILE A 71 11.23 3.84 -4.24
C ILE A 71 10.16 4.00 -3.14
N PHE A 72 9.12 3.16 -3.18
CA PHE A 72 8.10 3.15 -2.13
C PHE A 72 8.68 2.87 -0.76
N HIS A 73 9.65 1.95 -0.66
CA HIS A 73 10.33 1.66 0.60
C HIS A 73 11.05 2.88 1.15
N ILE A 74 11.85 3.56 0.32
CA ILE A 74 12.64 4.73 0.73
C ILE A 74 11.71 5.88 1.14
N MET A 75 10.71 6.18 0.32
CA MET A 75 9.74 7.25 0.62
C MET A 75 8.98 6.97 1.92
N ALA A 76 8.58 5.71 2.13
CA ALA A 76 7.92 5.29 3.36
C ALA A 76 8.81 5.42 4.58
N MET A 77 10.07 4.97 4.50
CA MET A 77 11.02 5.12 5.61
C MET A 77 11.22 6.59 5.98
N ALA A 78 11.35 7.49 5.00
CA ALA A 78 11.46 8.92 5.25
C ALA A 78 10.21 9.48 5.95
N MET A 79 9.03 9.05 5.50
CA MET A 79 7.76 9.46 6.08
C MET A 79 7.58 8.97 7.53
N GLU A 80 7.84 7.68 7.76
CA GLU A 80 7.76 7.03 9.06
C GLU A 80 8.71 7.68 10.07
N LEU A 81 9.94 8.02 9.65
CA LEU A 81 10.91 8.70 10.50
C LEU A 81 10.40 10.07 10.97
N PHE A 82 9.69 10.79 10.12
CA PHE A 82 9.10 12.08 10.50
C PHE A 82 7.89 11.90 11.42
N LEU A 83 6.93 11.05 11.04
CA LEU A 83 5.65 10.94 11.74
C LEU A 83 5.73 10.22 13.08
N THR A 84 6.66 9.28 13.23
CA THR A 84 6.92 8.58 14.49
C THR A 84 7.96 9.28 15.36
N HIS A 85 8.53 10.40 14.91
CA HIS A 85 9.44 11.18 15.73
C HIS A 85 8.75 11.58 17.04
N PRO A 86 9.40 11.47 18.22
CA PRO A 86 8.75 11.72 19.52
C PRO A 86 8.06 13.09 19.66
N LYS A 87 8.50 14.11 18.92
CA LYS A 87 7.87 15.44 18.89
C LYS A 87 6.59 15.53 18.04
N ILE A 88 6.41 14.61 17.08
CA ILE A 88 5.23 14.54 16.21
C ILE A 88 4.27 13.49 16.75
N GLY A 89 4.76 12.29 17.05
CA GLY A 89 4.02 11.25 17.76
C GLY A 89 2.71 10.83 17.09
N SER A 90 2.65 10.82 15.76
CA SER A 90 1.43 10.42 15.05
C SER A 90 1.06 8.96 15.34
N TRP A 91 2.07 8.09 15.43
CA TRP A 91 1.99 6.73 15.94
C TRP A 91 3.37 6.27 16.39
N TYR A 92 3.45 5.06 16.94
CA TYR A 92 4.72 4.46 17.35
C TYR A 92 4.74 2.95 17.10
N TYR A 93 5.95 2.40 17.00
CA TYR A 93 6.21 0.97 16.92
C TYR A 93 6.42 0.40 18.33
N PRO A 94 5.48 -0.40 18.89
CA PRO A 94 5.53 -0.84 20.28
C PRO A 94 6.59 -1.90 20.59
N GLU A 95 7.07 -2.63 19.58
CA GLU A 95 8.01 -3.75 19.78
C GLU A 95 9.47 -3.36 19.50
N PRO A 96 10.45 -4.06 20.10
CA PRO A 96 11.86 -3.86 19.79
C PRO A 96 12.20 -4.33 18.36
N ALA A 97 13.30 -3.78 17.81
CA ALA A 97 13.93 -4.23 16.57
C ALA A 97 15.43 -3.95 16.60
N ILE A 98 16.23 -4.84 16.01
CA ILE A 98 17.65 -4.62 15.73
C ILE A 98 17.79 -3.78 14.45
N PHE A 99 17.08 -4.17 13.40
CA PHE A 99 17.13 -3.50 12.10
C PHE A 99 16.16 -2.32 12.06
N ARG A 100 16.59 -1.18 12.59
CA ARG A 100 15.81 0.05 12.63
C ARG A 100 16.67 1.29 12.40
N ILE A 101 16.03 2.36 11.92
CA ILE A 101 16.60 3.70 11.90
C ILE A 101 15.82 4.52 12.93
N ALA A 102 16.50 5.03 13.95
CA ALA A 102 15.87 5.67 15.10
C ALA A 102 14.74 4.79 15.70
N THR A 103 13.50 5.26 15.66
CA THR A 103 12.31 4.57 16.17
C THR A 103 11.64 3.65 15.14
N VAL A 104 12.10 3.64 13.89
CA VAL A 104 11.39 3.00 12.77
C VAL A 104 12.09 1.70 12.37
N PRO A 105 11.43 0.53 12.53
CA PRO A 105 11.96 -0.73 12.01
C PRO A 105 12.02 -0.68 10.48
N LEU A 106 13.08 -1.22 9.87
CA LEU A 106 13.23 -1.25 8.41
C LEU A 106 12.08 -2.00 7.72
N PHE A 107 11.46 -2.93 8.44
CA PHE A 107 10.24 -3.61 7.99
C PHE A 107 9.12 -2.63 7.59
N ALA A 108 9.01 -1.47 8.25
CA ALA A 108 7.95 -0.48 8.02
C ALA A 108 7.83 -0.08 6.55
N GLY A 109 8.96 0.13 5.86
CA GLY A 109 8.97 0.49 4.45
C GLY A 109 8.27 -0.54 3.56
N PHE A 110 8.33 -1.83 3.91
CA PHE A 110 7.68 -2.89 3.14
C PHE A 110 6.15 -2.84 3.19
N MET A 111 5.55 -2.24 4.22
CA MET A 111 4.10 -2.03 4.28
C MET A 111 3.62 -1.16 3.12
N TYR A 112 4.41 -0.14 2.75
CA TYR A 112 4.14 0.75 1.63
C TYR A 112 4.61 0.15 0.30
N SER A 113 5.74 -0.57 0.30
CA SER A 113 6.17 -1.34 -0.88
C SER A 113 5.13 -2.34 -1.34
N ALA A 114 4.33 -2.90 -0.42
CA ALA A 114 3.20 -3.76 -0.76
C ALA A 114 2.16 -3.05 -1.63
N VAL A 115 1.84 -1.79 -1.33
CA VAL A 115 0.95 -0.94 -2.13
C VAL A 115 1.59 -0.64 -3.48
N GLY A 116 2.88 -0.31 -3.51
CA GLY A 116 3.63 -0.07 -4.76
C GLY A 116 3.65 -1.30 -5.68
N SER A 117 3.95 -2.48 -5.14
CA SER A 117 3.89 -3.77 -5.84
C SER A 117 2.49 -4.04 -6.38
N PHE A 118 1.45 -3.86 -5.54
CA PHE A 118 0.07 -4.05 -5.94
C PHE A 118 -0.32 -3.15 -7.13
N LEU A 119 0.00 -1.86 -7.07
CA LEU A 119 -0.31 -0.92 -8.14
C LEU A 119 0.45 -1.27 -9.43
N ALA A 120 1.76 -1.49 -9.34
CA ALA A 120 2.58 -1.76 -10.52
C ALA A 120 2.19 -3.09 -11.19
N ARG A 121 1.98 -4.14 -10.40
CA ARG A 121 1.55 -5.46 -10.90
C ARG A 121 0.11 -5.42 -11.38
N GLY A 122 -0.78 -4.72 -10.69
CA GLY A 122 -2.17 -4.54 -11.10
C GLY A 122 -2.25 -3.87 -12.47
N LEU A 123 -1.55 -2.75 -12.66
CA LEU A 123 -1.48 -2.07 -13.95
C LEU A 123 -1.00 -3.00 -15.08
N ARG A 124 0.03 -3.83 -14.82
CA ARG A 124 0.56 -4.76 -15.81
C ARG A 124 -0.38 -5.94 -16.08
N LEU A 125 -0.85 -6.63 -15.04
CA LEU A 125 -1.66 -7.84 -15.16
C LEU A 125 -3.03 -7.57 -15.80
N PHE A 126 -3.58 -6.39 -15.55
CA PHE A 126 -4.82 -5.94 -16.15
C PHE A 126 -4.62 -5.16 -17.46
N ASN A 127 -3.35 -4.98 -17.92
CA ASN A 127 -3.00 -4.09 -19.02
C ASN A 127 -3.77 -2.75 -18.94
N ALA A 128 -3.74 -2.16 -17.75
CA ALA A 128 -4.60 -1.05 -17.40
C ALA A 128 -4.07 0.25 -18.02
N SER A 129 -4.99 1.04 -18.54
CA SER A 129 -4.72 2.36 -19.10
C SER A 129 -5.75 3.36 -18.60
N PHE A 130 -5.40 4.64 -18.63
CA PHE A 130 -6.25 5.71 -18.16
C PHE A 130 -6.66 6.60 -19.33
N THR A 131 -7.88 7.11 -19.25
CA THR A 131 -8.44 8.09 -20.19
C THR A 131 -8.91 9.30 -19.43
N ASP A 132 -8.95 10.45 -20.10
CA ASP A 132 -9.32 11.72 -19.49
C ASP A 132 -8.47 12.00 -18.23
N LEU A 133 -7.17 11.68 -18.30
CA LEU A 133 -6.24 12.04 -17.24
C LEU A 133 -6.10 13.56 -17.21
N PRO A 134 -6.14 14.18 -16.02
CA PRO A 134 -5.93 15.60 -15.88
C PRO A 134 -4.53 15.99 -16.38
N ARG A 135 -4.37 17.23 -16.81
CA ARG A 135 -3.06 17.74 -17.24
C ARG A 135 -2.03 17.53 -16.13
N LEU A 136 -0.84 17.07 -16.50
CA LEU A 136 0.23 16.74 -15.56
C LEU A 136 0.49 17.87 -14.55
N LEU A 137 0.45 19.14 -15.00
CA LEU A 137 0.60 20.31 -14.13
C LEU A 137 -0.36 20.28 -12.94
N TRP A 138 -1.66 20.03 -13.18
CA TRP A 138 -2.67 20.02 -12.11
C TRP A 138 -2.49 18.83 -11.17
N VAL A 139 -2.10 17.67 -11.70
CA VAL A 139 -1.76 16.50 -10.89
C VAL A 139 -0.54 16.80 -10.03
N SER A 140 0.50 17.41 -10.58
CA SER A 140 1.72 17.79 -9.85
C SER A 140 1.43 18.80 -8.75
N VAL A 141 0.61 19.83 -9.02
CA VAL A 141 0.17 20.80 -8.02
C VAL A 141 -0.54 20.07 -6.87
N LEU A 142 -1.53 19.24 -7.18
CA LEU A 142 -2.27 18.50 -6.15
C LEU A 142 -1.36 17.60 -5.30
N VAL A 143 -0.43 16.88 -5.93
CA VAL A 143 0.55 16.03 -5.23
C VAL A 143 1.45 16.86 -4.31
N ILE A 144 2.04 17.96 -4.81
CA ILE A 144 2.93 18.81 -4.02
C ILE A 144 2.21 19.37 -2.80
N PHE A 145 1.01 19.93 -2.98
CA PHE A 145 0.24 20.47 -1.85
C PHE A 145 -0.22 19.38 -0.88
N SER A 146 -0.54 18.18 -1.37
CA SER A 146 -0.91 17.06 -0.50
C SER A 146 0.25 16.60 0.37
N TYR A 147 1.45 16.44 -0.20
CA TYR A 147 2.64 16.09 0.58
C TYR A 147 3.06 17.21 1.53
N ALA A 148 3.06 18.46 1.06
CA ALA A 148 3.38 19.60 1.90
C ALA A 148 2.43 19.68 3.11
N ASN A 149 1.11 19.65 2.90
CA ASN A 149 0.13 19.64 3.98
C ASN A 149 0.30 18.42 4.90
N PHE A 150 0.50 17.23 4.33
CA PHE A 150 0.67 16.00 5.11
C PHE A 150 1.84 16.08 6.12
N PHE A 151 2.97 16.65 5.71
CA PHE A 151 4.14 16.86 6.59
C PHE A 151 4.01 18.08 7.50
N THR A 152 3.30 19.13 7.07
CA THR A 152 3.25 20.41 7.80
C THR A 152 2.00 20.61 8.65
N LYS A 153 0.97 19.75 8.55
CA LYS A 153 -0.30 19.87 9.30
C LYS A 153 -0.18 19.96 10.82
N PHE A 154 0.99 19.62 11.38
CA PHE A 154 1.30 19.77 12.80
C PHE A 154 1.65 21.22 13.19
N PHE A 155 1.97 22.05 12.20
CA PHE A 155 2.43 23.43 12.35
C PHE A 155 1.54 24.45 11.64
N VAL A 156 0.78 24.02 10.63
CA VAL A 156 -0.15 24.85 9.85
C VAL A 156 -1.54 24.20 9.81
N PRO A 157 -2.61 24.96 9.50
CA PRO A 157 -3.95 24.39 9.40
C PRO A 157 -4.03 23.18 8.44
N ASP A 158 -4.74 22.12 8.88
CA ASP A 158 -4.96 20.92 8.07
C ASP A 158 -6.01 21.21 6.98
N ILE A 159 -5.55 21.34 5.72
CA ILE A 159 -6.40 21.60 4.54
C ILE A 159 -6.74 20.34 3.74
N ARG A 160 -6.50 19.15 4.28
CA ARG A 160 -6.70 17.86 3.60
C ARG A 160 -8.09 17.67 3.00
N ASN A 161 -9.14 18.14 3.66
CA ASN A 161 -10.51 18.03 3.12
C ASN A 161 -10.69 18.82 1.82
N ILE A 162 -10.06 20.00 1.71
CA ILE A 162 -10.04 20.79 0.49
C ILE A 162 -9.29 20.04 -0.62
N LEU A 163 -8.16 19.42 -0.28
CA LEU A 163 -7.37 18.61 -1.21
C LEU A 163 -8.12 17.35 -1.67
N PHE A 164 -8.93 16.72 -0.81
CA PHE A 164 -9.80 15.61 -1.19
C PHE A 164 -10.89 16.05 -2.17
N ILE A 165 -11.56 17.18 -1.90
CA ILE A 165 -12.55 17.75 -2.84
C ILE A 165 -11.89 18.08 -4.18
N ALA A 166 -10.71 18.71 -4.15
CA ALA A 166 -9.94 19.01 -5.35
C ALA A 166 -9.57 17.74 -6.13
N SER A 167 -9.19 16.66 -5.43
CA SER A 167 -8.91 15.35 -6.04
C SER A 167 -10.15 14.78 -6.74
N VAL A 168 -11.31 14.81 -6.09
CA VAL A 168 -12.58 14.34 -6.66
C VAL A 168 -12.95 15.14 -7.92
N VAL A 169 -12.88 16.46 -7.86
CA VAL A 169 -13.17 17.33 -9.00
C VAL A 169 -12.21 17.07 -10.15
N LEU A 170 -10.90 16.98 -9.86
CA LEU A 170 -9.86 16.81 -10.86
C LEU A 170 -10.01 15.48 -11.61
N PHE A 171 -10.28 14.39 -10.89
CA PHE A 171 -10.36 13.04 -11.44
C PHE A 171 -11.80 12.58 -11.78
N TRP A 172 -12.81 13.45 -11.70
CA TRP A 172 -14.22 13.11 -11.91
C TRP A 172 -14.49 12.44 -13.26
N LYS A 173 -13.80 12.90 -14.31
CA LYS A 173 -13.95 12.38 -15.68
C LYS A 173 -13.03 11.19 -15.98
N THR A 174 -12.04 10.93 -15.14
CA THR A 174 -11.01 9.91 -15.41
C THR A 174 -11.61 8.51 -15.35
N ARG A 175 -11.29 7.70 -16.35
CA ARG A 175 -11.71 6.29 -16.42
C ARG A 175 -10.51 5.38 -16.58
N VAL A 176 -10.63 4.19 -15.99
CA VAL A 176 -9.64 3.12 -16.11
C VAL A 176 -10.16 2.08 -17.08
N PHE A 177 -9.38 1.81 -18.11
CA PHE A 177 -9.57 0.72 -19.05
C PHE A 177 -8.69 -0.44 -18.65
N PHE A 178 -9.23 -1.66 -18.68
CA PHE A 178 -8.48 -2.87 -18.38
C PHE A 178 -8.92 -4.05 -19.23
N GLN A 179 -8.02 -5.01 -19.38
CA GLN A 179 -8.16 -6.19 -20.20
C GLN A 179 -8.04 -7.45 -19.33
N ILE A 180 -8.89 -8.43 -19.58
CA ILE A 180 -8.81 -9.74 -18.95
C ILE A 180 -8.50 -10.76 -20.05
N HIS A 181 -7.24 -11.16 -20.15
CA HIS A 181 -6.79 -12.08 -21.20
C HIS A 181 -7.42 -13.47 -21.06
N HIS A 182 -7.87 -14.06 -22.18
CA HIS A 182 -8.39 -15.42 -22.21
C HIS A 182 -7.26 -16.42 -22.54
N LYS A 183 -6.75 -17.13 -21.53
CA LYS A 183 -5.58 -18.04 -21.63
C LYS A 183 -5.72 -19.20 -22.65
N ASN A 184 -6.90 -19.41 -23.25
CA ASN A 184 -7.20 -20.59 -24.07
C ASN A 184 -7.33 -20.32 -25.58
N ASN A 185 -6.99 -19.12 -26.08
CA ASN A 185 -6.90 -18.92 -27.53
C ASN A 185 -5.57 -18.27 -27.88
N LEU A 186 -4.76 -19.02 -28.62
CA LEU A 186 -3.62 -18.55 -29.45
C LEU A 186 -4.06 -17.56 -30.54
N GLN A 187 -5.32 -17.12 -30.56
CA GLN A 187 -5.82 -16.04 -31.38
C GLN A 187 -6.09 -14.82 -30.51
N LEU A 188 -5.29 -13.78 -30.74
CA LEU A 188 -5.34 -12.42 -30.20
C LEU A 188 -6.69 -11.68 -30.37
N ARG A 189 -7.79 -12.35 -30.75
CA ARG A 189 -9.03 -11.72 -31.22
C ARG A 189 -10.13 -11.51 -30.17
N ASP A 190 -10.12 -12.21 -29.04
CA ASP A 190 -11.22 -12.11 -28.04
C ASP A 190 -10.84 -11.38 -26.73
N THR A 191 -9.95 -10.39 -26.81
CA THR A 191 -9.61 -9.57 -25.64
C THR A 191 -10.71 -8.54 -25.38
N LYS A 192 -11.69 -8.89 -24.53
CA LYS A 192 -12.75 -7.95 -24.14
C LYS A 192 -12.17 -6.85 -23.23
N GLN A 193 -12.32 -5.60 -23.65
CA GLN A 193 -11.95 -4.43 -22.88
C GLN A 193 -13.09 -4.06 -21.93
N TYR A 194 -12.73 -3.72 -20.69
CA TYR A 194 -13.66 -3.23 -19.67
C TYR A 194 -13.21 -1.84 -19.24
N GLN A 195 -14.17 -1.03 -18.80
CA GLN A 195 -13.90 0.29 -18.24
C GLN A 195 -14.67 0.47 -16.94
N CYS A 196 -14.06 1.19 -16.00
CA CYS A 196 -14.75 1.68 -14.81
C CYS A 196 -14.33 3.13 -14.52
N PRO A 197 -15.19 3.92 -13.83
CA PRO A 197 -14.80 5.23 -13.35
C PRO A 197 -13.65 5.09 -12.32
N PHE A 198 -12.67 5.99 -12.38
CA PHE A 198 -11.47 5.90 -11.54
C PHE A 198 -11.75 6.16 -10.05
N LEU A 199 -12.65 7.08 -9.72
CA LEU A 199 -12.94 7.45 -8.32
C LEU A 199 -13.54 6.30 -7.49
N PRO A 200 -14.59 5.56 -7.94
CA PRO A 200 -15.07 4.36 -7.24
C PRO A 200 -13.99 3.29 -7.05
N LEU A 201 -13.10 3.10 -8.04
CA LEU A 201 -11.97 2.19 -7.91
C LEU A 201 -11.03 2.67 -6.80
N LEU A 202 -10.68 3.95 -6.77
CA LEU A 202 -9.81 4.53 -5.75
C LEU A 202 -10.43 4.42 -4.34
N LEU A 203 -11.74 4.67 -4.20
CA LEU A 203 -12.46 4.50 -2.94
C LEU A 203 -12.43 3.04 -2.46
N PHE A 204 -12.62 2.09 -3.36
CA PHE A 204 -12.51 0.67 -3.03
C PHE A 204 -11.08 0.30 -2.58
N LEU A 205 -10.06 0.78 -3.28
CA LEU A 205 -8.66 0.58 -2.87
C LEU A 205 -8.35 1.23 -1.52
N ALA A 206 -8.87 2.43 -1.26
CA ALA A 206 -8.73 3.10 0.03
C ALA A 206 -9.38 2.30 1.16
N PHE A 207 -10.55 1.70 0.92
CA PHE A 207 -11.18 0.78 1.88
C PHE A 207 -10.31 -0.45 2.18
N LEU A 208 -9.66 -1.04 1.17
CA LEU A 208 -8.73 -2.16 1.40
C LEU A 208 -7.52 -1.75 2.23
N VAL A 209 -6.98 -0.55 2.00
CA VAL A 209 -5.89 0.00 2.83
C VAL A 209 -6.36 0.24 4.26
N TRP A 210 -7.55 0.78 4.45
CA TRP A 210 -8.17 0.96 5.77
C TRP A 210 -8.36 -0.38 6.51
N LEU A 211 -8.76 -1.44 5.79
CA LEU A 211 -8.85 -2.79 6.37
C LEU A 211 -7.46 -3.30 6.78
N ALA A 212 -6.45 -3.13 5.92
CA ALA A 212 -5.07 -3.52 6.21
C ALA A 212 -4.52 -2.77 7.44
N GLU A 213 -4.81 -1.49 7.57
CA GLU A 213 -4.46 -0.67 8.73
C GLU A 213 -5.12 -1.18 10.02
N ASN A 214 -6.41 -1.54 9.98
CA ASN A 214 -7.07 -2.10 11.15
C ASN A 214 -6.48 -3.45 11.57
N ILE A 215 -6.12 -4.32 10.61
CA ILE A 215 -5.41 -5.57 10.89
C ILE A 215 -4.04 -5.28 11.52
N ALA A 216 -3.29 -4.34 10.97
CA ALA A 216 -1.95 -4.03 11.43
C ALA A 216 -1.95 -3.39 12.85
N THR A 217 -2.85 -2.46 13.12
CA THR A 217 -3.01 -1.87 14.46
C THR A 217 -3.54 -2.88 15.48
N PHE A 218 -4.49 -3.73 15.09
CA PHE A 218 -4.99 -4.82 15.93
C PHE A 218 -3.87 -5.79 16.31
N THR A 219 -3.01 -6.10 15.34
CA THR A 219 -1.88 -6.99 15.54
C THR A 219 -0.64 -6.32 16.12
N ASN A 220 -0.71 -5.06 16.60
CA ASN A 220 0.39 -4.29 17.20
C ASN A 220 1.59 -4.02 16.28
N ILE A 221 1.42 -4.00 14.96
CA ILE A 221 2.50 -3.59 14.06
C ILE A 221 2.89 -2.14 14.33
N TRP A 222 1.91 -1.24 14.44
CA TRP A 222 2.08 0.08 15.04
C TRP A 222 0.85 0.40 15.90
N ARG A 223 0.94 1.45 16.71
CA ARG A 223 -0.19 1.92 17.52
C ARG A 223 -0.32 3.43 17.46
N TYR A 224 -1.56 3.87 17.35
CA TYR A 224 -1.92 5.26 17.57
C TYR A 224 -1.89 5.60 19.07
N PRO A 225 -1.60 6.86 19.46
CA PRO A 225 -1.66 7.29 20.86
C PRO A 225 -3.03 7.01 21.52
N SER A 226 -4.12 7.13 20.76
CA SER A 226 -5.47 6.81 21.23
C SER A 226 -5.66 5.32 21.56
N GLN A 227 -4.85 4.43 20.98
CA GLN A 227 -4.90 2.97 21.15
C GLN A 227 -3.89 2.45 22.19
N ALA A 228 -3.29 3.34 23.01
CA ALA A 228 -2.25 2.96 23.96
C ALA A 228 -2.69 1.84 24.91
N ASN A 229 -3.91 1.96 25.46
CA ASN A 229 -4.46 1.02 26.45
C ASN A 229 -5.39 -0.03 25.84
N VAL A 230 -6.29 0.39 24.95
CA VAL A 230 -7.32 -0.47 24.37
C VAL A 230 -7.37 -0.22 22.87
N TRP A 231 -7.33 -1.31 22.09
CA TRP A 231 -7.51 -1.22 20.65
C TRP A 231 -8.96 -0.86 20.33
N HIS A 232 -9.13 0.05 19.38
CA HIS A 232 -10.39 0.38 18.74
C HIS A 232 -10.16 0.56 17.24
N MET A 233 -11.23 0.38 16.47
CA MET A 233 -11.20 0.53 15.02
C MET A 233 -10.78 1.95 14.63
N VAL A 234 -9.88 2.04 13.63
CA VAL A 234 -9.42 3.32 13.09
C VAL A 234 -10.56 3.99 12.33
N GLY A 235 -10.80 5.28 12.59
CA GLY A 235 -11.84 6.06 11.92
C GLY A 235 -11.53 6.35 10.44
N TRP A 236 -12.53 6.87 9.72
CA TRP A 236 -12.42 7.20 8.30
C TRP A 236 -11.80 8.58 8.00
N GLY A 237 -11.53 9.35 9.05
CA GLY A 237 -11.08 10.74 8.96
C GLY A 237 -11.56 11.53 10.17
#